data_AF-A0A4R3QZW0-F1
#
_entry.id   AF-A0A4R3QZW0-F1
#
_cell.length_a   1.000
_cell.length_b   1.000
_cell.length_c   1.000
_cell.angle_alpha   90.00
_cell.angle_beta   90.00
_cell.angle_gamma   90.00
#
_symmetry.space_group_name_H-M   'P 1'
#
loop_
_entity.id
_entity.type
_entity.pdbx_description
1 polymer ?
#
loop_
_entity_poly.entity_id
_entity_poly.type
_entity_poly.pdbx_seq_one_letter_code
_entity_poly.pdbx_strand_id
1 'polypeptide(L)'
;MPELSCILLAGPKGSGKSSAFAKLKLEGVWINADEIAKTLPEIDDGKSKERRASGIALRKIAEMIETRPASRSTFITSPWIPSR
;
A
#
# COMPACT_ATOMS: atom_id res chain seq x y z
N MET A 1 11.31 11.92 13.29
CA MET A 1 11.34 10.65 12.52
C MET A 1 10.40 10.82 11.34
N PRO A 2 10.73 10.39 10.12
CA PRO A 2 9.81 10.52 8.99
C PRO A 2 8.56 9.67 9.28
N GLU A 3 7.39 10.27 9.07
CA GLU A 3 6.09 9.60 9.20
C GLU A 3 5.98 8.44 8.21
N LEU A 4 5.60 7.25 8.72
CA LEU A 4 5.36 6.08 7.89
C LEU A 4 4.08 6.29 7.06
N SER A 5 4.24 6.61 5.78
CA SER A 5 3.12 6.90 4.88
C SER A 5 2.92 5.80 3.84
N CYS A 6 1.66 5.58 3.45
CA CYS A 6 1.29 4.72 2.32
C CYS A 6 0.49 5.59 1.35
N ILE A 7 1.00 5.76 0.13
CA ILE A 7 0.39 6.62 -0.89
C ILE A 7 -0.21 5.74 -1.97
N LEU A 8 -1.53 5.81 -2.13
CA LEU A 8 -2.24 5.12 -3.20
C LEU A 8 -2.49 6.08 -4.36
N LEU A 9 -1.90 5.78 -5.52
CA LEU A 9 -2.19 6.47 -6.77
C LEU A 9 -3.30 5.73 -7.51
N ALA A 10 -4.55 6.21 -7.37
CA ALA A 10 -5.73 5.60 -7.99
C ALA A 10 -6.26 6.45 -9.16
N GLY A 11 -6.85 5.79 -10.17
CA GLY A 11 -7.48 6.46 -11.31
C GLY A 11 -7.65 5.52 -12.52
N PRO A 12 -8.38 5.95 -13.58
CA PRO A 12 -8.60 5.16 -14.79
C PRO A 12 -7.30 4.79 -15.53
N LYS A 13 -7.31 3.71 -16.34
CA LYS A 13 -6.17 3.40 -17.21
C LYS A 13 -5.87 4.61 -18.12
N GLY A 14 -4.59 4.99 -18.23
CA GLY A 14 -4.18 6.19 -18.98
C GLY A 14 -4.23 7.51 -18.20
N SER A 15 -4.71 7.55 -16.95
CA SER A 15 -4.78 8.78 -16.14
C SER A 15 -3.42 9.35 -15.69
N GLY A 16 -2.30 8.75 -16.14
CA GLY A 16 -0.96 9.23 -15.83
C GLY A 16 -0.41 8.87 -14.44
N LYS A 17 -0.94 7.86 -13.75
CA LYS A 17 -0.45 7.43 -12.40
C LYS A 17 1.06 7.18 -12.36
N SER A 18 1.57 6.37 -13.28
CA SER A 18 3.02 6.06 -13.36
C SER A 18 3.84 7.32 -13.68
N SER A 19 3.31 8.19 -14.53
CA SER A 19 3.93 9.47 -14.87
C SER A 19 3.94 10.45 -13.68
N ALA A 20 2.89 10.44 -12.86
CA ALA A 20 2.82 11.23 -11.64
C ALA A 20 3.80 10.69 -10.59
N PHE A 21 3.86 9.36 -10.41
CA PHE A 21 4.82 8.74 -9.49
C PHE A 21 6.28 9.14 -9.81
N ALA A 22 6.67 9.08 -11.08
CA ALA A 22 8.02 9.48 -11.51
C ALA A 22 8.35 10.94 -11.19
N LYS A 23 7.35 11.83 -11.11
CA LYS A 23 7.52 13.25 -10.78
C LYS A 23 7.51 13.53 -9.28
N LEU A 24 6.77 12.73 -8.51
CA LEU A 24 6.58 12.95 -7.06
C LEU A 24 7.84 12.61 -6.24
N LYS A 25 8.83 11.91 -6.82
CA LYS A 25 10.09 11.52 -6.16
C LYS A 25 9.85 10.95 -4.75
N LEU A 26 8.83 10.10 -4.63
CA LEU A 26 8.46 9.51 -3.35
C LEU A 26 9.54 8.51 -2.93
N GLU A 27 10.02 8.66 -1.71
CA GLU A 27 10.88 7.67 -1.08
C GLU A 27 10.04 6.48 -0.61
N GLY A 28 10.52 5.26 -0.83
CA GLY A 28 9.86 4.03 -0.38
C GLY A 28 9.78 2.92 -1.42
N VAL A 29 8.94 1.93 -1.14
CA VAL A 29 8.75 0.76 -2.01
C VAL A 29 7.63 1.04 -3.00
N TRP A 30 7.95 0.92 -4.29
CA TRP A 30 6.96 1.01 -5.37
C TRP A 30 6.27 -0.34 -5.58
N ILE A 31 4.95 -0.37 -5.43
CA ILE A 31 4.12 -1.55 -5.69
C ILE A 31 3.14 -1.21 -6.82
N ASN A 32 3.31 -1.83 -7.98
CA ASN A 32 2.46 -1.63 -9.16
C ASN A 32 1.94 -2.95 -9.71
N ALA A 33 0.61 -3.08 -9.82
CA ALA A 33 -0.06 -4.26 -10.34
C ALA A 33 0.29 -4.55 -11.82
N ASP A 34 0.50 -3.54 -12.66
CA ASP A 34 0.86 -3.74 -14.07
C ASP A 34 2.28 -4.31 -14.21
N GLU A 35 3.23 -3.85 -13.38
CA GLU A 35 4.60 -4.41 -13.35
C GLU A 35 4.60 -5.84 -12.81
N ILE A 36 3.80 -6.11 -11.77
CA ILE A 36 3.63 -7.47 -11.27
C ILE A 36 3.02 -8.36 -12.35
N ALA A 37 2.01 -7.89 -13.07
CA ALA A 37 1.36 -8.65 -14.14
C ALA A 37 2.39 -9.08 -15.18
N LYS A 38 3.30 -8.22 -15.63
CA LYS A 38 4.36 -8.58 -16.62
C LYS A 38 5.22 -9.77 -16.17
N THR A 39 5.41 -9.96 -14.87
CA THR A 39 6.22 -11.06 -14.30
C THR A 39 5.46 -12.37 -14.11
N LEU A 40 4.12 -12.34 -14.21
CA LEU A 40 3.31 -13.53 -14.01
C LEU A 40 3.28 -14.40 -15.28
N PRO A 41 3.39 -15.73 -15.15
CA PRO A 41 3.14 -16.63 -16.26
C PRO A 41 1.69 -16.50 -16.73
N GLU A 42 1.44 -16.75 -18.01
CA GLU A 42 0.09 -17.02 -18.48
C GLU A 42 -0.34 -18.38 -17.90
N ILE A 43 -1.47 -18.39 -17.22
CA ILE A 43 -2.02 -19.58 -16.59
C ILE A 43 -3.52 -19.52 -16.75
N ASP A 44 -4.13 -20.62 -17.18
CA ASP A 44 -5.57 -20.75 -17.34
C ASP A 44 -6.21 -21.25 -16.04
N ASP A 45 -6.41 -20.32 -15.10
CA ASP A 45 -7.04 -20.58 -13.80
C ASP A 45 -8.40 -19.87 -13.66
N GLY A 46 -8.99 -19.45 -14.79
CA GLY A 46 -10.24 -18.69 -14.83
C GLY A 46 -10.13 -17.24 -14.32
N LYS A 47 -8.94 -16.76 -13.95
CA LYS A 47 -8.70 -15.37 -13.55
C LYS A 47 -7.79 -14.66 -14.55
N SER A 48 -8.13 -13.42 -14.88
CA SER A 48 -7.23 -12.59 -15.66
C SER A 48 -5.90 -12.36 -14.93
N LYS A 49 -4.83 -12.19 -15.70
CA LYS A 49 -3.50 -11.92 -15.17
C LYS A 49 -3.47 -10.64 -14.33
N GLU A 50 -4.22 -9.62 -14.72
CA GLU A 50 -4.38 -8.35 -14.00
C GLU A 50 -5.06 -8.56 -12.64
N ARG A 51 -6.09 -9.41 -12.58
CA ARG A 51 -6.81 -9.73 -11.33
C ARG A 51 -5.85 -10.34 -10.30
N ARG A 52 -4.99 -11.26 -10.75
CA ARG A 52 -4.01 -11.94 -9.90
C ARG A 52 -2.88 -11.01 -9.46
N ALA A 53 -2.36 -10.22 -10.39
CA ALA A 53 -1.34 -9.22 -10.09
C ALA A 53 -1.84 -8.18 -9.06
N SER A 54 -3.10 -7.77 -9.19
CA SER A 54 -3.75 -6.89 -8.21
C SER A 54 -3.83 -7.54 -6.82
N GLY A 55 -4.18 -8.82 -6.74
CA GLY A 55 -4.21 -9.56 -5.48
C GLY A 55 -2.84 -9.65 -4.81
N ILE A 56 -1.79 -9.89 -5.60
CA ILE A 56 -0.40 -9.91 -5.10
C ILE A 56 0.02 -8.53 -4.61
N ALA A 57 -0.32 -7.46 -5.33
CA ALA A 57 -0.04 -6.08 -4.93
C ALA A 57 -0.68 -5.76 -3.56
N LEU A 58 -1.97 -6.11 -3.38
CA LEU A 58 -2.68 -5.90 -2.11
C LEU A 58 -2.05 -6.71 -0.97
N ARG A 59 -1.64 -7.96 -1.23
CA ARG A 59 -0.98 -8.79 -0.20
C ARG A 59 0.35 -8.19 0.24
N LYS A 60 1.18 -7.72 -0.70
CA LYS A 60 2.43 -7.02 -0.38
C LYS A 60 2.19 -5.76 0.45
N ILE A 61 1.15 -4.98 0.13
CA ILE A 61 0.78 -3.80 0.91
C ILE A 61 0.37 -4.21 2.33
N ALA A 62 -0.45 -5.26 2.49
CA ALA A 62 -0.86 -5.77 3.79
C ALA A 62 0.34 -6.25 4.63
N GLU A 63 1.24 -7.05 4.05
CA GLU A 63 2.48 -7.51 4.70
C GLU A 63 3.34 -6.33 5.18
N MET A 64 3.46 -5.26 4.37
CA MET A 64 4.18 -4.04 4.74
C MET A 64 3.46 -3.21 5.82
N ILE A 65 2.14 -3.35 5.96
CA ILE A 65 1.37 -2.72 7.04
C ILE A 65 1.52 -3.52 8.34
N GLU A 66 1.49 -4.84 8.27
CA GLU A 66 1.60 -5.74 9.43
C GLU A 66 3.00 -5.75 10.05
N THR A 67 4.05 -5.68 9.21
CA THR A 67 5.45 -5.64 9.67
C THR A 67 5.88 -4.27 10.21
N ARG A 68 4.94 -3.31 10.29
CA ARG A 68 5.21 -2.02 10.93
C ARG A 68 5.57 -2.24 12.39
N PRO A 69 6.71 -1.74 12.87
CA PRO A 69 6.91 -1.65 14.31
C PRO A 69 5.78 -0.77 14.86
N ALA A 70 5.03 -1.29 15.82
CA ALA A 70 4.05 -0.53 16.56
C ALA A 70 4.80 0.54 17.35
N SER A 71 5.16 1.66 16.72
CA SER A 71 5.66 2.83 17.44
C SER A 71 4.49 3.44 18.19
N ARG A 72 4.21 2.82 19.34
CA ARG A 72 3.60 3.39 20.54
C ARG A 72 2.49 4.39 20.22
N SER A 73 1.28 3.87 19.95
CA SER A 73 0.06 4.62 20.25
C SER A 73 0.07 4.87 21.76
N THR A 74 0.70 5.97 22.17
CA THR A 74 0.76 6.40 23.56
C THR A 74 -0.63 6.93 23.85
N PHE A 75 -1.54 6.03 24.22
CA PHE A 75 -2.79 6.40 24.84
C PHE A 75 -2.44 7.02 26.19
N ILE A 76 -2.26 8.35 26.21
CA ILE A 76 -2.40 9.12 27.44
C ILE A 76 -3.90 9.11 27.73
N THR A 77 -4.39 8.06 28.37
CA THR A 77 -5.68 8.15 29.04
C THR A 77 -5.44 9.08 30.22
N SER A 78 -5.95 10.31 30.15
CA SER A 78 -6.03 11.17 31.33
C SER A 78 -6.86 10.40 32.38
N PRO A 79 -6.34 10.13 33.60
CA PRO A 79 -7.13 9.47 34.62
C PRO A 79 -8.26 10.41 35.01
N TRP A 80 -9.50 9.99 34.76
CA TRP A 80 -10.69 10.68 35.23
C TRP A 80 -10.70 10.64 36.76
N ILE A 81 -10.62 11.81 37.41
CA ILE A 81 -10.74 11.95 38.86
C ILE A 81 -12.16 12.48 39.13
N PRO A 82 -13.06 11.70 39.76
CA PRO A 82 -14.35 12.22 40.18
C PRO A 82 -14.16 13.20 41.35
N SER A 83 -14.59 14.44 41.16
CA SER A 83 -14.77 15.39 42.27
C SER A 83 -15.95 14.91 43.13
N ARG A 84 -15.69 14.81 44.43
CA ARG A 84 -16.64 14.44 45.48
C ARG A 84 -17.61 15.58 45.78
#